data_AF-A0A1J6IKX9-F1
#
_entry.id   AF-A0A1J6IKX9-F1
#
_cell.length_a   1.000
_cell.length_b   1.000
_cell.length_c   1.000
_cell.angle_alpha   90.00
_cell.angle_beta   90.00
_cell.angle_gamma   90.00
#
_symmetry.space_group_name_H-M   'P 1'
#
loop_
_entity.id
_entity.type
_entity.pdbx_description
1 polymer ?
#
loop_
_entity_poly.entity_id
_entity_poly.type
_entity_poly.pdbx_seq_one_letter_code
_entity_poly.pdbx_strand_id
1 'polypeptide(L)'
;MIKQVIACNDPNVRWYIFGDDDTVFFVDNLLKTLEKYDHNEWYYIGSNSESYVQNAYFSFDMAFGGGGYAISRPLAKALAGVLDSCLVRYPNLYGSDARIFSCLAELGVSLTHEPGFHQDDLWGNLFGLLSSHPLSPLISLHHVERMQSIFPNMTKIQALKHLFKAANADPTRISQQTICYDRNNSLSISVAWGYAIQVYEGNIKLPDLITVLRTFEPWDKDKKRPRFMFRTRVESNDPCKKMVAFLKTSGFLWK
;
A
#
# COMPACT_ATOMS: atom_id res chain seq x y z
N MET A 1 -1.74 -18.36 15.25
CA MET A 1 -1.04 -17.07 15.46
C MET A 1 -1.79 -16.17 16.45
N ILE A 2 -2.97 -15.62 16.12
CA ILE A 2 -3.75 -14.71 17.01
C ILE A 2 -3.92 -15.23 18.44
N LYS A 3 -4.42 -16.46 18.61
CA LYS A 3 -4.63 -17.08 19.92
C LYS A 3 -3.36 -17.15 20.78
N GLN A 4 -2.22 -17.47 20.17
CA GLN A 4 -0.95 -17.63 20.89
C GLN A 4 -0.44 -16.27 21.39
N VAL A 5 -0.47 -15.25 20.52
CA VAL A 5 0.01 -13.91 20.87
C VAL A 5 -0.88 -13.26 21.94
N ILE A 6 -2.19 -13.50 21.89
CA ILE A 6 -3.13 -13.00 22.91
C ILE A 6 -3.01 -13.77 24.23
N ALA A 7 -2.67 -15.07 24.19
CA ALA A 7 -2.49 -15.88 25.39
C ALA A 7 -1.35 -15.35 26.29
N CYS A 8 -0.35 -14.65 25.72
CA CYS A 8 0.67 -13.94 26.49
C CYS A 8 0.09 -12.81 27.37
N ASN A 9 -1.12 -12.34 27.06
CA ASN A 9 -1.93 -11.37 27.81
C ASN A 9 -1.16 -10.14 28.33
N ASP A 10 -0.22 -9.62 27.53
CA ASP A 10 0.48 -8.39 27.86
C ASP A 10 -0.54 -7.22 27.92
N PRO A 11 -0.66 -6.52 29.06
CA PRO A 11 -1.57 -5.40 29.21
C PRO A 11 -1.15 -4.15 28.42
N ASN A 12 0.10 -4.05 28.00
CA ASN A 12 0.66 -2.87 27.32
C ASN A 12 0.45 -2.90 25.80
N VAL A 13 0.07 -4.04 25.23
CA VAL A 13 -0.21 -4.16 23.80
C VAL A 13 -1.52 -3.41 23.49
N ARG A 14 -1.52 -2.57 22.45
CA ARG A 14 -2.71 -1.83 22.00
C ARG A 14 -3.25 -2.36 20.67
N TRP A 15 -2.33 -2.74 19.78
CA TRP A 15 -2.61 -3.17 18.42
C TRP A 15 -1.83 -4.45 18.13
N TYR A 16 -2.44 -5.34 17.36
CA TYR A 16 -1.80 -6.52 16.78
C TYR A 16 -1.71 -6.31 15.27
N ILE A 17 -0.50 -6.37 14.73
CA ILE A 17 -0.22 -6.15 13.31
C ILE A 17 0.05 -7.50 12.64
N PHE A 18 -0.59 -7.71 11.50
CA PHE A 18 -0.49 -8.91 10.68
C PHE A 18 0.07 -8.52 9.32
N GLY A 19 0.93 -9.37 8.77
CA GLY A 19 1.55 -9.23 7.46
C GLY A 19 2.22 -10.54 7.08
N ASP A 20 2.45 -10.74 5.79
CA ASP A 20 3.21 -11.88 5.26
C ASP A 20 4.73 -11.65 5.41
N ASP A 21 5.54 -12.70 5.23
CA ASP A 21 6.99 -12.64 5.42
C ASP A 21 7.74 -11.82 4.37
N ASP A 22 7.07 -11.49 3.26
CA ASP A 22 7.49 -10.58 2.19
C ASP A 22 6.80 -9.20 2.25
N THR A 23 6.19 -8.85 3.39
CA THR A 23 5.61 -7.51 3.64
C THR A 23 6.63 -6.57 4.26
N VAL A 24 6.75 -5.36 3.71
CA VAL A 24 7.62 -4.29 4.23
C VAL A 24 6.77 -3.19 4.83
N PHE A 25 6.86 -2.99 6.16
CA PHE A 25 6.13 -1.94 6.88
C PHE A 25 6.96 -0.66 7.08
N PHE A 26 6.31 0.48 6.85
CA PHE A 26 6.77 1.81 7.26
C PHE A 26 6.23 2.10 8.67
N VAL A 27 6.95 1.62 9.69
CA VAL A 27 6.46 1.55 11.07
C VAL A 27 6.01 2.91 11.62
N ASP A 28 6.75 3.99 11.37
CA ASP A 28 6.35 5.32 11.83
C ASP A 28 5.02 5.77 11.22
N ASN A 29 4.78 5.44 9.95
CA ASN A 29 3.53 5.73 9.26
C ASN A 29 2.38 4.87 9.77
N LEU A 30 2.64 3.60 10.04
CA LEU A 30 1.68 2.69 10.67
C LEU A 30 1.25 3.25 12.03
N LEU A 31 2.19 3.58 12.91
CA LEU A 31 1.90 4.12 14.24
C LEU A 31 1.12 5.43 14.14
N LYS A 32 1.54 6.35 13.26
CA LYS A 32 0.84 7.61 13.03
C LYS A 32 -0.59 7.41 12.54
N THR A 33 -0.81 6.40 11.71
CA THR A 33 -2.14 6.06 11.20
C THR A 33 -3.02 5.51 12.32
N LEU A 34 -2.47 4.61 13.16
CA LEU A 34 -3.21 4.00 14.27
C LEU A 34 -3.56 4.99 15.40
N GLU A 35 -2.81 6.10 15.54
CA GLU A 35 -3.15 7.19 16.47
C GLU A 35 -4.51 7.85 16.19
N LYS A 36 -5.05 7.69 14.97
CA LYS A 36 -6.38 8.21 14.61
C LYS A 36 -7.52 7.50 15.33
N TYR A 37 -7.26 6.31 15.89
CA TYR A 37 -8.28 5.39 16.38
C TYR A 37 -8.14 5.15 17.88
N ASP A 38 -9.27 5.12 18.60
CA ASP A 38 -9.28 4.70 20.00
C ASP A 38 -9.03 3.18 20.09
N HIS A 39 -7.84 2.80 20.57
CA HIS A 39 -7.44 1.40 20.66
C HIS A 39 -8.26 0.58 21.66
N ASN A 40 -9.19 1.20 22.42
CA ASN A 40 -10.13 0.52 23.31
C ASN A 40 -11.44 0.12 22.61
N GLU A 41 -11.66 0.58 21.39
CA GLU A 41 -12.80 0.20 20.55
C GLU A 41 -12.43 -0.95 19.60
N TRP A 42 -13.43 -1.51 18.93
CA TRP A 42 -13.24 -2.63 18.00
C TRP A 42 -12.89 -2.15 16.60
N TYR A 43 -11.60 -2.27 16.27
CA TYR A 43 -11.07 -1.92 14.96
C TYR A 43 -10.35 -3.08 14.26
N TYR A 44 -10.74 -3.30 13.00
CA TYR A 44 -10.06 -4.10 11.99
C TYR A 44 -9.65 -3.15 10.85
N ILE A 45 -8.37 -2.81 10.75
CA ILE A 45 -7.86 -1.74 9.90
C ILE A 45 -6.91 -2.30 8.86
N GLY A 46 -7.10 -1.96 7.59
CA GLY A 46 -6.23 -2.39 6.49
C GLY A 46 -6.77 -1.94 5.14
N SER A 47 -6.34 -2.57 4.06
CA SER A 47 -6.81 -2.25 2.71
C SER A 47 -7.06 -3.50 1.88
N ASN A 48 -7.86 -3.30 0.84
CA ASN A 48 -8.10 -4.25 -0.23
C ASN A 48 -6.93 -4.29 -1.22
N SER A 49 -6.99 -5.23 -2.17
CA SER A 49 -5.98 -5.39 -3.21
C SER A 49 -6.09 -4.32 -4.29
N GLU A 50 -4.98 -3.94 -4.91
CA GLU A 50 -4.97 -3.11 -6.12
C GLU A 50 -5.64 -3.81 -7.32
N SER A 51 -5.74 -5.15 -7.28
CA SER A 51 -6.39 -5.97 -8.30
C SER A 51 -7.90 -6.10 -8.07
N TYR A 52 -8.69 -5.68 -9.05
CA TYR A 52 -10.14 -5.86 -9.02
C TYR A 52 -10.54 -7.33 -8.94
N VAL A 53 -9.85 -8.21 -9.66
CA VAL A 53 -10.21 -9.63 -9.75
C VAL A 53 -9.97 -10.33 -8.41
N GLN A 54 -8.87 -9.98 -7.74
CA GLN A 54 -8.57 -10.48 -6.40
C GLN A 54 -9.66 -10.07 -5.40
N ASN A 55 -10.06 -8.80 -5.40
CA ASN A 55 -11.16 -8.35 -4.54
C ASN A 55 -12.50 -9.00 -4.90
N ALA A 56 -12.79 -9.18 -6.18
CA ALA A 56 -14.03 -9.84 -6.62
C ALA A 56 -14.09 -11.33 -6.25
N TYR A 57 -12.93 -12.00 -6.15
CA TYR A 57 -12.83 -13.39 -5.75
C TYR A 57 -12.88 -13.56 -4.22
N PHE A 58 -12.17 -12.72 -3.48
CA PHE A 58 -12.07 -12.80 -2.02
C PHE A 58 -13.16 -11.98 -1.32
N SER A 59 -13.02 -10.66 -1.32
CA SER A 59 -14.03 -9.69 -0.86
C SER A 59 -13.51 -8.26 -1.10
N PHE A 60 -14.42 -7.32 -1.37
CA PHE A 60 -14.10 -5.89 -1.37
C PHE A 60 -14.02 -5.29 0.05
N ASP A 61 -14.53 -6.02 1.05
CA ASP A 61 -14.67 -5.60 2.45
C ASP A 61 -13.60 -6.26 3.36
N MET A 62 -12.61 -6.92 2.78
CA MET A 62 -11.55 -7.63 3.50
C MET A 62 -10.21 -6.89 3.36
N ALA A 63 -9.45 -6.81 4.47
CA ALA A 63 -8.04 -6.48 4.38
C ALA A 63 -7.23 -7.70 3.94
N PHE A 64 -6.40 -7.54 2.92
CA PHE A 64 -5.54 -8.61 2.42
C PHE A 64 -4.34 -8.82 3.32
N GLY A 65 -3.99 -10.09 3.56
CA GLY A 65 -2.92 -10.47 4.50
C GLY A 65 -1.54 -9.92 4.12
N GLY A 66 -1.20 -9.94 2.84
CA GLY A 66 0.10 -9.47 2.34
C GLY A 66 0.26 -7.95 2.40
N GLY A 67 -0.80 -7.19 2.16
CA GLY A 67 -0.80 -5.75 2.42
C GLY A 67 -0.71 -5.47 3.92
N GLY A 68 -1.15 -6.41 4.74
CA GLY A 68 -1.14 -6.32 6.18
C GLY A 68 -2.35 -5.58 6.73
N TYR A 69 -2.61 -5.82 8.01
CA TYR A 69 -3.73 -5.21 8.73
C TYR A 69 -3.45 -5.13 10.23
N ALA A 70 -4.18 -4.25 10.90
CA ALA A 70 -4.14 -4.07 12.34
C ALA A 70 -5.47 -4.48 12.98
N ILE A 71 -5.39 -5.16 14.13
CA ILE A 71 -6.54 -5.47 14.98
C ILE A 71 -6.30 -4.85 16.35
N SER A 72 -7.24 -4.04 16.81
CA SER A 72 -7.26 -3.50 18.19
C SER A 72 -7.27 -4.62 19.23
N ARG A 73 -6.64 -4.40 20.39
CA ARG A 73 -6.59 -5.41 21.45
C ARG A 73 -7.94 -5.99 21.90
N PRO A 74 -8.99 -5.20 22.20
CA PRO A 74 -10.27 -5.76 22.63
C PRO A 74 -10.92 -6.64 21.55
N LEU A 75 -10.86 -6.25 20.29
CA LEU A 75 -11.35 -7.07 19.18
C LEU A 75 -10.54 -8.35 19.03
N ALA A 76 -9.21 -8.26 19.14
CA ALA A 76 -8.34 -9.43 19.05
C ALA A 76 -8.70 -10.46 20.13
N LYS A 77 -8.95 -10.01 21.38
CA LYS A 77 -9.41 -10.86 22.49
C LYS A 77 -10.74 -11.53 22.19
N ALA A 78 -11.73 -10.78 21.67
CA ALA A 78 -13.02 -11.33 21.28
C ALA A 78 -12.86 -12.39 20.18
N LEU A 79 -12.10 -12.08 19.13
CA LEU A 79 -11.79 -12.98 18.04
C LEU A 79 -11.13 -14.27 18.53
N ALA A 80 -10.14 -14.17 19.43
CA ALA A 80 -9.49 -15.35 20.00
C ALA A 80 -10.47 -16.26 20.76
N GLY A 81 -11.50 -15.71 21.40
CA GLY A 81 -12.53 -16.50 22.08
C GLY A 81 -13.35 -17.38 21.13
N VAL A 82 -13.59 -16.92 19.91
CA VAL A 82 -14.50 -17.59 18.94
C VAL A 82 -13.77 -18.30 17.80
N LEU A 83 -12.47 -18.01 17.60
CA LEU A 83 -11.72 -18.36 16.40
C LEU A 83 -11.82 -19.83 16.01
N ASP A 84 -11.61 -20.78 16.92
CA ASP A 84 -11.60 -22.22 16.57
C ASP A 84 -12.95 -22.67 16.01
N SER A 85 -14.05 -22.23 16.64
CA SER A 85 -15.39 -22.57 16.19
C SER A 85 -15.69 -21.94 14.82
N CYS A 86 -15.20 -20.71 14.60
CA CYS A 86 -15.36 -20.00 13.35
C CYS A 86 -14.59 -20.69 12.21
N LEU A 87 -13.34 -21.08 12.44
CA LEU A 87 -12.51 -21.74 11.41
C LEU A 87 -13.14 -23.05 10.90
N VAL A 88 -13.87 -23.78 11.75
CA VAL A 88 -14.60 -24.99 11.35
C VAL A 88 -15.77 -24.70 10.42
N ARG A 89 -16.36 -23.50 10.47
CA ARG A 89 -17.47 -23.09 9.58
C ARG A 89 -17.00 -22.67 8.19
N TYR A 90 -15.74 -22.25 8.06
CA TYR A 90 -15.16 -21.74 6.81
C TYR A 90 -13.97 -22.56 6.28
N PRO A 91 -14.06 -23.91 6.21
CA PRO A 91 -12.93 -24.75 5.83
C PRO A 91 -12.55 -24.60 4.35
N ASN A 92 -13.50 -24.18 3.52
CA ASN A 92 -13.35 -24.01 2.08
C ASN A 92 -12.75 -22.64 1.68
N LEU A 93 -12.68 -21.67 2.60
CA LEU A 93 -12.06 -20.38 2.29
C LEU A 93 -10.55 -20.54 2.15
N TYR A 94 -10.02 -20.00 1.06
CA TYR A 94 -8.59 -19.94 0.77
C TYR A 94 -7.98 -18.70 1.44
N GLY A 95 -6.75 -18.83 1.94
CA GLY A 95 -6.06 -17.73 2.62
C GLY A 95 -6.46 -17.61 4.10
N SER A 96 -5.52 -17.10 4.91
CA SER A 96 -5.78 -16.87 6.33
C SER A 96 -6.61 -15.60 6.55
N ASP A 97 -6.39 -14.59 5.71
CA ASP A 97 -7.12 -13.33 5.66
C ASP A 97 -8.62 -13.51 5.41
N ALA A 98 -9.03 -14.32 4.42
CA ALA A 98 -10.45 -14.60 4.16
C ALA A 98 -11.17 -15.24 5.34
N ARG A 99 -10.47 -16.11 6.07
CA ARG A 99 -11.01 -16.75 7.28
C ARG A 99 -11.09 -15.77 8.44
N ILE A 100 -10.05 -14.98 8.67
CA ILE A 100 -10.06 -13.95 9.73
C ILE A 100 -11.15 -12.91 9.46
N PHE A 101 -11.27 -12.42 8.24
CA PHE A 101 -12.34 -11.53 7.82
C PHE A 101 -13.72 -12.14 8.10
N SER A 102 -13.96 -13.39 7.72
CA SER A 102 -15.25 -14.05 7.98
C SER A 102 -15.57 -14.14 9.48
N CYS A 103 -14.57 -14.45 10.32
CA CYS A 103 -14.76 -14.47 11.77
C CYS A 103 -15.02 -13.08 12.37
N LEU A 104 -14.38 -12.05 11.85
CA LEU A 104 -14.61 -10.66 12.26
C LEU A 104 -16.02 -10.19 11.83
N ALA A 105 -16.47 -10.59 10.65
CA ALA A 105 -17.81 -10.30 10.15
C ALA A 105 -18.90 -10.98 11.01
N GLU A 106 -18.69 -12.21 11.50
CA GLU A 106 -19.58 -12.85 12.47
C GLU A 106 -19.68 -12.09 13.80
N LEU A 107 -18.60 -11.39 14.19
CA LEU A 107 -18.59 -10.49 15.35
C LEU A 107 -19.22 -9.12 15.06
N GLY A 108 -19.69 -8.89 13.83
CA GLY A 108 -20.29 -7.63 13.40
C GLY A 108 -19.26 -6.53 13.13
N VAL A 109 -17.99 -6.87 12.91
CA VAL A 109 -16.92 -5.89 12.62
C VAL A 109 -16.60 -5.88 11.13
N SER A 110 -16.73 -4.71 10.51
CA SER A 110 -16.33 -4.46 9.12
C SER A 110 -14.92 -3.88 9.03
N LEU A 111 -14.36 -3.92 7.83
CA LEU A 111 -13.08 -3.29 7.53
C LEU A 111 -13.16 -1.77 7.69
N THR A 112 -12.22 -1.23 8.45
CA THR A 112 -11.86 0.19 8.44
C THR A 112 -10.76 0.39 7.39
N HIS A 113 -11.12 1.01 6.27
CA HIS A 113 -10.23 1.12 5.11
C HIS A 113 -9.16 2.20 5.31
N GLU A 114 -7.88 1.79 5.19
CA GLU A 114 -6.72 2.66 5.18
C GLU A 114 -5.92 2.46 3.89
N PRO A 115 -5.96 3.40 2.93
CA PRO A 115 -5.41 3.20 1.58
C PRO A 115 -3.88 3.12 1.50
N GLY A 116 -3.17 3.27 2.63
CA GLY A 116 -1.71 3.16 2.69
C GLY A 116 -1.20 1.73 2.83
N PHE A 117 -2.07 0.76 3.09
CA PHE A 117 -1.72 -0.66 3.05
C PHE A 117 -1.80 -1.15 1.60
N HIS A 118 -0.70 -1.65 1.05
CA HIS A 118 -0.68 -2.14 -0.34
C HIS A 118 -0.40 -3.63 -0.40
N GLN A 119 -1.37 -4.38 -0.94
CA GLN A 119 -1.23 -5.81 -1.24
C GLN A 119 -0.32 -6.03 -2.44
N ASP A 120 -0.17 -5.03 -3.32
CA ASP A 120 0.70 -5.05 -4.48
C ASP A 120 0.53 -6.30 -5.35
N ASP A 121 -0.72 -6.76 -5.53
CA ASP A 121 -1.08 -7.79 -6.52
C ASP A 121 -0.95 -7.18 -7.93
N LEU A 122 0.29 -6.91 -8.32
CA LEU A 122 0.73 -6.28 -9.55
C LEU A 122 2.00 -7.01 -10.03
N TRP A 123 2.41 -6.82 -11.28
CA TRP A 123 3.70 -7.30 -11.79
C TRP A 123 4.49 -6.16 -12.40
N GLY A 124 5.81 -6.26 -12.39
CA GLY A 124 6.67 -5.29 -13.07
C GLY A 124 7.11 -4.16 -12.14
N ASN A 125 6.93 -2.91 -12.54
CA ASN A 125 7.53 -1.76 -11.87
C ASN A 125 6.47 -0.92 -11.14
N LEU A 126 6.62 -0.74 -9.82
CA LEU A 126 5.73 0.05 -8.97
C LEU A 126 5.89 1.57 -9.10
N PHE A 127 6.78 2.06 -9.98
CA PHE A 127 7.05 3.50 -10.15
C PHE A 127 5.79 4.34 -10.26
N GLY A 128 4.83 3.97 -11.11
CA GLY A 128 3.60 4.71 -11.29
C GLY A 128 2.74 4.80 -10.02
N LEU A 129 2.62 3.68 -9.30
CA LEU A 129 1.88 3.59 -8.04
C LEU A 129 2.52 4.49 -6.97
N LEU A 130 3.82 4.32 -6.73
CA LEU A 130 4.57 5.08 -5.73
C LEU A 130 4.71 6.56 -6.09
N SER A 131 4.77 6.90 -7.37
CA SER A 131 4.92 8.29 -7.81
C SER A 131 3.62 9.09 -7.86
N SER A 132 2.48 8.41 -7.72
CA SER A 132 1.13 8.99 -7.72
C SER A 132 0.35 8.55 -6.48
N HIS A 133 1.06 8.18 -5.40
CA HIS A 133 0.43 7.69 -4.19
C HIS A 133 -0.48 8.79 -3.59
N PRO A 134 -1.67 8.42 -3.07
CA PRO A 134 -2.60 9.37 -2.47
C PRO A 134 -1.99 10.14 -1.29
N LEU A 135 -2.68 11.19 -0.85
CA LEU A 135 -2.34 11.98 0.34
C LEU A 135 -2.66 11.23 1.65
N SER A 136 -2.34 9.94 1.70
CA SER A 136 -2.30 9.12 2.91
C SER A 136 -0.85 8.73 3.21
N PRO A 137 -0.51 8.37 4.46
CA PRO A 137 0.77 7.74 4.74
C PRO A 137 0.90 6.44 3.96
N LEU A 138 2.06 6.19 3.34
CA LEU A 138 2.42 4.87 2.82
C LEU A 138 2.73 3.96 4.01
N ILE A 139 1.97 2.89 4.22
CA ILE A 139 2.04 2.06 5.44
C ILE A 139 2.78 0.75 5.18
N SER A 140 2.51 0.09 4.07
CA SER A 140 3.15 -1.18 3.71
C SER A 140 3.23 -1.38 2.21
N LEU A 141 4.21 -2.17 1.80
CA LEU A 141 4.36 -2.69 0.45
C LEU A 141 4.56 -4.20 0.52
N HIS A 142 4.02 -4.93 -0.44
CA HIS A 142 4.05 -6.38 -0.47
C HIS A 142 4.70 -6.90 -1.75
N HIS A 143 5.20 -8.13 -1.74
CA HIS A 143 5.89 -8.76 -2.88
C HIS A 143 7.06 -7.93 -3.45
N VAL A 144 7.70 -7.07 -2.65
CA VAL A 144 8.73 -6.13 -3.14
C VAL A 144 9.92 -6.89 -3.75
N GLU A 145 10.21 -8.09 -3.25
CA GLU A 145 11.23 -9.00 -3.76
C GLU A 145 10.85 -9.68 -5.08
N ARG A 146 9.58 -9.68 -5.49
CA ARG A 146 9.11 -10.20 -6.79
C ARG A 146 9.02 -9.11 -7.85
N MET A 147 8.80 -7.87 -7.44
CA MET A 147 8.73 -6.71 -8.34
C MET A 147 10.08 -6.35 -8.97
N GLN A 148 10.06 -5.52 -10.02
CA GLN A 148 11.26 -4.85 -10.50
C GLN A 148 11.77 -3.87 -9.43
N SER A 149 13.08 -3.58 -9.47
CA SER A 149 13.66 -2.61 -8.55
C SER A 149 13.01 -1.23 -8.73
N ILE A 150 12.55 -0.63 -7.63
CA ILE A 150 11.90 0.69 -7.63
C ILE A 150 12.86 1.84 -7.96
N PHE A 151 14.16 1.58 -7.98
CA PHE A 151 15.21 2.50 -8.46
C PHE A 151 16.04 1.82 -9.55
N PRO A 152 16.35 2.51 -10.67
CA PRO A 152 17.20 1.98 -11.72
C PRO A 152 18.63 1.74 -11.19
N ASN A 153 19.31 0.74 -11.74
CA ASN A 153 20.70 0.39 -11.40
C ASN A 153 20.93 0.02 -9.91
N MET A 154 19.88 -0.27 -9.15
CA MET A 154 19.96 -0.79 -7.79
C MET A 154 19.34 -2.18 -7.72
N THR A 155 19.87 -3.07 -6.88
CA THR A 155 19.16 -4.29 -6.50
C THR A 155 17.93 -3.95 -5.65
N LYS A 156 16.95 -4.87 -5.56
CA LYS A 156 15.71 -4.63 -4.80
C LYS A 156 15.97 -4.24 -3.34
N ILE A 157 16.94 -4.90 -2.68
CA ILE A 157 17.35 -4.59 -1.31
C ILE A 157 18.05 -3.22 -1.23
N GLN A 158 18.91 -2.88 -2.19
CA GLN A 158 19.56 -1.56 -2.22
C GLN A 158 18.53 -0.44 -2.42
N ALA A 159 17.56 -0.67 -3.30
CA ALA A 159 16.47 0.24 -3.60
C ALA A 159 15.57 0.47 -2.38
N LEU A 160 15.20 -0.60 -1.66
CA LEU A 160 14.48 -0.49 -0.38
C LEU A 160 15.30 0.28 0.65
N LYS A 161 16.57 -0.07 0.88
CA LYS A 161 17.45 0.67 1.80
C LYS A 161 17.57 2.15 1.41
N HIS A 162 17.56 2.46 0.12
CA HIS A 162 17.58 3.82 -0.37
C HIS A 162 16.26 4.56 -0.05
N LEU A 163 15.11 3.95 -0.35
CA LEU A 163 13.79 4.52 -0.02
C LEU A 163 13.65 4.81 1.48
N PHE A 164 14.10 3.89 2.32
CA PHE A 164 14.04 4.05 3.78
C PHE A 164 14.91 5.19 4.32
N LYS A 165 15.94 5.65 3.59
CA LYS A 165 16.65 6.88 3.98
C LYS A 165 15.73 8.10 3.90
N ALA A 166 14.89 8.17 2.87
CA ALA A 166 13.91 9.24 2.74
C ALA A 166 12.74 9.05 3.71
N ALA A 167 12.24 7.82 3.87
CA ALA A 167 11.19 7.52 4.84
C ALA A 167 11.63 7.87 6.27
N ASN A 168 12.86 7.55 6.68
CA ASN A 168 13.34 7.89 8.03
C ASN A 168 13.58 9.40 8.22
N ALA A 169 13.83 10.14 7.14
CA ALA A 169 14.01 11.59 7.21
C ALA A 169 12.66 12.32 7.35
N ASP A 170 11.60 11.78 6.75
CA ASP A 170 10.27 12.39 6.74
C ASP A 170 9.17 11.35 6.48
N PRO A 171 8.84 10.53 7.50
CA PRO A 171 8.06 9.31 7.29
C PRO A 171 6.71 9.56 6.67
N THR A 172 5.94 10.47 7.26
CA THR A 172 4.52 10.65 6.91
C THR A 172 4.32 11.24 5.52
N ARG A 173 5.38 11.78 4.90
CA ARG A 173 5.32 12.38 3.57
C ARG A 173 5.88 11.48 2.47
N ILE A 174 6.54 10.37 2.77
CA ILE A 174 7.13 9.49 1.74
C ILE A 174 6.10 9.10 0.67
N SER A 175 6.49 9.22 -0.59
CA SER A 175 5.66 8.98 -1.78
C SER A 175 4.44 9.89 -1.97
N GLN A 176 4.14 10.81 -1.05
CA GLN A 176 3.03 11.74 -1.25
C GLN A 176 3.28 12.63 -2.47
N GLN A 177 2.27 12.67 -3.35
CA GLN A 177 2.33 13.44 -4.58
C GLN A 177 1.99 14.91 -4.35
N THR A 178 2.84 15.82 -4.83
CA THR A 178 2.60 17.27 -4.90
C THR A 178 2.85 17.75 -6.33
N ILE A 179 2.01 18.67 -6.82
CA ILE A 179 2.06 19.15 -8.20
C ILE A 179 2.32 20.65 -8.24
N CYS A 180 3.29 21.05 -9.07
CA CYS A 180 3.72 22.42 -9.28
C CYS A 180 3.67 22.78 -10.77
N TYR A 181 3.37 24.03 -11.08
CA TYR A 181 3.33 24.54 -12.45
C TYR A 181 4.32 25.69 -12.62
N ASP A 182 5.33 25.50 -13.48
CA ASP A 182 6.22 26.57 -13.89
C ASP A 182 5.70 27.22 -15.16
N ARG A 183 5.06 28.38 -14.99
CA ARG A 183 4.46 29.12 -16.11
C ARG A 183 5.51 29.74 -17.04
N ASN A 184 6.69 30.09 -16.51
CA ASN A 184 7.71 30.79 -17.29
C ASN A 184 8.37 29.85 -18.30
N ASN A 185 8.61 28.60 -17.88
CA ASN A 185 9.19 27.57 -18.73
C ASN A 185 8.15 26.63 -19.34
N SER A 186 6.85 26.90 -19.11
CA SER A 186 5.74 26.05 -19.55
C SER A 186 5.93 24.59 -19.11
N LEU A 187 6.20 24.33 -17.84
CA LEU A 187 6.38 22.99 -17.29
C LEU A 187 5.31 22.63 -16.26
N SER A 188 4.94 21.36 -16.23
CA SER A 188 4.19 20.76 -15.12
C SER A 188 5.10 19.77 -14.39
N ILE A 189 5.20 19.89 -13.07
CA ILE A 189 6.12 19.12 -12.24
C ILE A 189 5.29 18.34 -11.22
N SER A 190 5.45 17.02 -11.16
CA SER A 190 4.87 16.16 -10.15
C SER A 190 5.97 15.56 -9.28
N VAL A 191 5.95 15.88 -8.00
CA VAL A 191 6.92 15.43 -7.00
C VAL A 191 6.26 14.37 -6.12
N ALA A 192 6.79 13.15 -6.15
CA ALA A 192 6.52 12.13 -5.15
C ALA A 192 7.62 12.22 -4.08
N TRP A 193 7.25 12.76 -2.92
CA TRP A 193 8.22 13.16 -1.91
C TRP A 193 9.12 11.99 -1.49
N GLY A 194 10.43 12.24 -1.44
CA GLY A 194 11.42 11.22 -1.10
C GLY A 194 11.64 10.12 -2.15
N TYR A 195 10.90 10.12 -3.27
CA TYR A 195 10.98 9.08 -4.30
C TYR A 195 11.38 9.61 -5.68
N ALA A 196 10.50 10.39 -6.33
CA ALA A 196 10.65 10.75 -7.75
C ALA A 196 10.16 12.17 -8.06
N ILE A 197 10.80 12.82 -9.05
CA ILE A 197 10.30 14.06 -9.65
C ILE A 197 10.02 13.77 -11.12
N GLN A 198 8.79 14.01 -11.55
CA GLN A 198 8.35 13.88 -12.94
C GLN A 198 8.17 15.28 -13.53
N VAL A 199 8.86 15.57 -14.62
CA VAL A 199 8.77 16.85 -15.33
C VAL A 199 8.12 16.61 -16.68
N TYR A 200 7.10 17.41 -16.98
CA TYR A 200 6.32 17.37 -18.20
C TYR A 200 6.42 18.72 -18.91
N GLU A 201 6.59 18.68 -20.22
CA GLU A 201 6.49 19.88 -21.07
C GLU A 201 5.02 20.26 -21.28
N GLY A 202 4.72 21.55 -21.15
CA GLY A 202 3.40 22.12 -21.27
C GLY A 202 2.60 22.17 -19.95
N ASN A 203 1.39 22.71 -20.07
CA ASN A 203 0.42 22.80 -18.97
C ASN A 203 -0.48 21.55 -18.97
N ILE A 204 -0.06 20.52 -18.23
CA ILE A 204 -0.78 19.25 -18.11
C ILE A 204 -1.88 19.38 -17.07
N LYS A 205 -3.07 18.88 -17.39
CA LYS A 205 -4.22 18.97 -16.49
C LYS A 205 -3.98 18.14 -15.24
N LEU A 206 -4.39 18.66 -14.08
CA LEU A 206 -4.28 17.97 -12.80
C LEU A 206 -4.83 16.53 -12.83
N PRO A 207 -6.02 16.24 -13.40
CA PRO A 207 -6.53 14.87 -13.49
C PRO A 207 -5.60 13.90 -14.21
N ASP A 208 -4.83 14.38 -15.20
CA ASP A 208 -3.89 13.53 -15.93
C ASP A 208 -2.64 13.26 -15.07
N LEU A 209 -2.15 14.27 -14.33
CA LEU A 209 -0.97 14.15 -13.47
C LEU A 209 -1.19 13.24 -12.25
N ILE A 210 -2.38 13.28 -11.64
CA ILE A 210 -2.73 12.40 -10.50
C ILE A 210 -3.18 11.01 -10.94
N THR A 211 -3.47 10.80 -12.23
CA THR A 211 -3.80 9.46 -12.73
C THR A 211 -2.53 8.62 -12.80
N VAL A 212 -2.57 7.46 -12.14
CA VAL A 212 -1.46 6.52 -12.01
C VAL A 212 -0.92 6.13 -13.38
N LEU A 213 0.38 6.37 -13.61
CA LEU A 213 1.06 5.91 -14.81
C LEU A 213 1.18 4.38 -14.76
N ARG A 214 0.75 3.67 -15.80
CA ARG A 214 0.79 2.20 -15.84
C ARG A 214 2.19 1.71 -16.18
N THR A 215 3.03 1.58 -15.16
CA THR A 215 4.37 0.97 -15.24
C THR A 215 4.40 -0.51 -14.81
N PHE A 216 3.23 -1.05 -14.50
CA PHE A 216 3.02 -2.42 -14.02
C PHE A 216 1.90 -3.10 -14.81
N GLU A 217 1.86 -4.42 -14.69
CA GLU A 217 0.88 -5.32 -15.27
C GLU A 217 -0.08 -5.84 -14.17
N PRO A 218 -1.32 -6.24 -14.50
CA PRO A 218 -2.21 -6.85 -13.52
C PRO A 218 -1.68 -8.19 -13.03
N TRP A 219 -1.97 -8.57 -11.78
CA TRP A 219 -1.64 -9.90 -11.24
C TRP A 219 -2.22 -11.05 -12.06
N ASP A 220 -3.38 -10.80 -12.67
CA ASP A 220 -4.18 -11.78 -13.38
C ASP A 220 -3.51 -12.32 -14.65
N LYS A 221 -3.96 -13.52 -15.04
CA LYS A 221 -3.54 -14.16 -16.29
C LYS A 221 -3.99 -13.39 -17.54
N ASP A 222 -5.15 -12.73 -17.49
CA ASP A 222 -5.66 -11.94 -18.61
C ASP A 222 -5.07 -10.52 -18.62
N LYS A 223 -3.89 -10.40 -19.22
CA LYS A 223 -3.19 -9.12 -19.39
C LYS A 223 -3.81 -8.22 -20.47
N LYS A 224 -4.75 -8.72 -21.29
CA LYS A 224 -5.31 -7.94 -22.41
C LYS A 224 -6.34 -6.91 -21.93
N ARG A 225 -7.00 -7.18 -20.79
CA ARG A 225 -8.03 -6.31 -20.21
C ARG A 225 -7.75 -6.10 -18.72
N PRO A 226 -6.68 -5.37 -18.36
CA PRO A 226 -6.29 -5.17 -16.97
C PRO A 226 -7.41 -4.46 -16.20
N ARG A 227 -7.71 -4.94 -14.98
CA ARG A 227 -8.72 -4.37 -14.09
C ARG A 227 -8.08 -4.04 -12.74
N PHE A 228 -7.93 -2.76 -12.48
CA PHE A 228 -7.40 -2.24 -11.22
C PHE A 228 -8.52 -1.57 -10.42
N MET A 229 -8.30 -1.40 -9.12
CA MET A 229 -9.19 -0.62 -8.25
C MET A 229 -9.08 0.90 -8.42
N PHE A 230 -8.23 1.35 -9.35
CA PHE A 230 -8.01 2.75 -9.64
C PHE A 230 -7.76 2.98 -11.14
N ARG A 231 -7.92 4.23 -11.57
CA ARG A 231 -7.69 4.61 -12.96
C ARG A 231 -6.19 4.63 -13.27
N THR A 232 -5.82 4.08 -14.42
CA THR A 232 -4.46 4.17 -14.95
C THR A 232 -4.43 4.90 -16.28
N ARG A 233 -3.27 5.46 -16.61
CA ARG A 233 -2.95 6.01 -17.93
C ARG A 233 -1.68 5.37 -18.49
N VAL A 234 -1.57 5.29 -19.80
CA VAL A 234 -0.34 4.86 -20.47
C VAL A 234 0.50 6.08 -20.84
N GLU A 235 1.81 5.89 -20.93
CA GLU A 235 2.70 6.95 -21.44
C GLU A 235 2.36 7.25 -22.90
N SER A 236 2.54 8.52 -23.30
CA SER A 236 2.34 8.90 -24.69
C SER A 236 3.47 8.34 -25.57
N ASN A 237 3.12 7.79 -26.73
CA ASN A 237 4.12 7.41 -27.75
C ASN A 237 4.70 8.63 -28.47
N ASP A 238 4.10 9.82 -28.28
CA ASP A 238 4.57 11.08 -28.84
C ASP A 238 5.87 11.51 -28.15
N PRO A 239 7.01 11.60 -28.86
CA PRO A 239 8.28 12.01 -28.28
C PRO A 239 8.22 13.37 -27.57
N CYS A 240 7.33 14.27 -28.03
CA CYS A 240 7.15 15.61 -27.47
C CYS A 240 6.26 15.64 -26.22
N LYS A 241 5.67 14.50 -25.83
CA LYS A 241 4.84 14.37 -24.62
C LYS A 241 5.43 13.40 -23.60
N LYS A 242 6.71 13.07 -23.75
CA LYS A 242 7.42 12.20 -22.82
C LYS A 242 7.69 12.92 -21.51
N MET A 243 7.47 12.23 -20.40
CA MET A 243 7.90 12.75 -19.10
C MET A 243 9.37 12.45 -18.89
N VAL A 244 10.08 13.34 -18.19
CA VAL A 244 11.41 13.04 -17.66
C VAL A 244 11.26 12.76 -16.16
N ALA A 245 11.68 11.57 -15.74
CA ALA A 245 11.67 11.17 -14.34
C ALA A 245 13.08 11.26 -13.74
N PHE A 246 13.22 12.06 -12.69
CA PHE A 246 14.42 12.12 -11.87
C PHE A 246 14.21 11.27 -10.64
N LEU A 247 14.94 10.17 -10.57
CA LEU A 247 15.04 9.30 -9.41
C LEU A 247 16.38 9.60 -8.74
N LYS A 248 16.35 10.03 -7.48
CA LYS A 248 17.56 10.41 -6.77
C LYS A 248 18.39 9.15 -6.51
N THR A 249 19.49 8.97 -7.22
CA THR A 249 20.35 7.78 -7.06
C THR A 249 21.57 8.02 -6.15
N SER A 250 21.82 9.27 -5.73
CA SER A 250 22.98 9.61 -4.87
C SER A 250 22.82 10.90 -4.02
N GLY A 251 23.32 10.83 -2.77
CA GLY A 251 24.24 11.82 -2.18
C GLY A 251 23.77 13.16 -1.61
N PHE A 252 22.52 13.62 -1.77
CA PHE A 252 22.09 14.90 -1.16
C PHE A 252 21.05 14.68 -0.04
N LEU A 253 21.30 15.24 1.14
CA LEU A 253 20.30 15.39 2.18
C LEU A 253 19.32 16.48 1.74
N TRP A 254 18.01 16.23 1.86
CA TRP A 254 17.04 17.32 1.89
C TRP A 254 17.27 18.00 3.25
N LYS A 255 17.96 19.14 3.24
CA LYS A 255 18.02 20.03 4.40
C LYS A 255 16.76 20.88 4.43
#